data_AF-A0A6L6R525-F1
#
_entry.id   AF-A0A6L6R525-F1
#
_cell.length_a   1.000
_cell.length_b   1.000
_cell.length_c   1.000
_cell.angle_alpha   90.00
_cell.angle_beta   90.00
_cell.angle_gamma   90.00
#
_symmetry.space_group_name_H-M   'P 1'
#
loop_
_entity.id
_entity.type
_entity.pdbx_description
1 polymer ?
#
loop_
_entity_poly.entity_id
_entity_poly.type
_entity_poly.pdbx_seq_one_letter_code
_entity_poly.pdbx_strand_id
1 'polypeptide(L)'
;MGDFVRRRRRRKPRIPAQETPDVTSPKTTTFAATAGLAMAATGVVFGDIGTSPLYALKATLAVSGSGREAVLGVVSLIFWALMLVVTVKYLLFVMRADNHGEGGILALLALLPERVRAATGGRRFALLLLILIGTALLFGDGALTPAISVLSATEGLAIVNPDLGRAAVPLTVVILAVLFAVQSRGTHQIGRVFGPVMVLWFVML
;
A
#
# COMPACT_ATOMS: atom_id res chain seq x y z
N MET A 1 -2.95 74.89 -40.18
CA MET A 1 -4.20 74.15 -39.88
C MET A 1 -4.12 72.85 -40.68
N GLY A 2 -3.63 71.72 -40.16
CA GLY A 2 -4.18 70.95 -39.03
C GLY A 2 -5.55 70.42 -39.46
N ASP A 3 -5.92 69.15 -39.52
CA ASP A 3 -5.42 67.89 -38.99
C ASP A 3 -6.31 66.80 -39.61
N PHE A 4 -5.79 65.76 -40.28
CA PHE A 4 -6.64 64.59 -40.57
C PHE A 4 -5.85 63.27 -40.66
N VAL A 5 -5.08 62.99 -39.62
CA VAL A 5 -4.54 61.64 -39.36
C VAL A 5 -5.12 61.12 -38.04
N ARG A 6 -6.41 60.77 -38.06
CA ARG A 6 -7.04 60.05 -36.93
C ARG A 6 -6.64 58.58 -36.98
N ARG A 7 -5.53 58.25 -36.32
CA ARG A 7 -5.16 56.87 -35.98
C ARG A 7 -6.24 56.26 -35.09
N ARG A 8 -6.91 55.21 -35.58
CA ARG A 8 -7.72 54.31 -34.73
C ARG A 8 -6.80 53.60 -33.75
N ARG A 9 -6.78 54.02 -32.49
CA ARG A 9 -6.21 53.22 -31.38
C ARG A 9 -7.11 51.99 -31.18
N ARG A 10 -6.65 50.81 -31.64
CA ARG A 10 -7.20 49.52 -31.20
C ARG A 10 -7.03 49.42 -29.69
N ARG A 11 -8.14 49.43 -28.93
CA ARG A 11 -8.13 49.02 -27.51
C ARG A 11 -7.74 47.54 -27.47
N LYS A 12 -6.62 47.21 -26.82
CA LYS A 12 -6.32 45.82 -26.44
C LYS A 12 -7.46 45.31 -25.53
N PRO A 13 -7.96 44.08 -25.71
CA PRO A 13 -8.89 43.48 -24.77
C PRO A 13 -8.21 43.35 -23.40
N ARG A 14 -8.90 43.79 -22.35
CA ARG A 14 -8.46 43.69 -20.96
C ARG A 14 -8.70 42.25 -20.54
N ILE A 15 -7.63 41.45 -20.47
CA ILE A 15 -7.70 40.09 -19.92
C ILE A 15 -8.14 40.24 -18.45
N PRO A 16 -9.23 39.58 -18.00
CA PRO A 16 -9.58 39.56 -16.59
C PRO A 16 -8.37 39.04 -15.81
N ALA A 17 -7.99 39.72 -14.72
CA ALA A 17 -6.97 39.19 -13.83
C ALA A 17 -7.43 37.81 -13.36
N GLN A 18 -6.75 36.76 -13.81
CA GLN A 18 -6.91 35.45 -13.20
C GLN A 18 -6.40 35.60 -11.78
N GLU A 19 -7.29 35.45 -10.80
CA GLU A 19 -6.87 35.12 -9.43
C GLU A 19 -6.03 33.86 -9.54
N THR A 20 -4.72 34.03 -9.36
CA THR A 20 -3.82 32.92 -9.09
C THR A 20 -4.39 32.19 -7.88
N PRO A 21 -4.68 30.87 -7.96
CA PRO A 21 -5.06 30.12 -6.78
C PRO A 21 -3.94 30.33 -5.75
N ASP A 22 -4.31 30.77 -4.56
CA ASP A 22 -3.39 30.95 -3.44
C ASP A 22 -2.79 29.58 -3.07
N VAL A 23 -1.56 29.34 -3.55
CA VAL A 23 -0.78 28.12 -3.27
C VAL A 23 0.07 28.30 -1.99
N THR A 24 -0.13 29.37 -1.22
CA THR A 24 0.74 29.71 -0.09
C THR A 24 0.02 29.73 1.25
N SER A 25 -0.18 28.53 1.80
CA SER A 25 -0.06 28.33 3.25
C SER A 25 0.18 26.84 3.55
N PRO A 26 1.40 26.42 3.95
CA PRO A 26 1.59 25.11 4.54
C PRO A 26 0.72 25.04 5.81
N LYS A 27 -0.34 24.24 5.78
CA LYS A 27 -1.16 23.97 6.97
C LYS A 27 -0.21 23.47 8.06
N THR A 28 -0.05 24.24 9.13
CA THR A 28 0.79 23.88 10.28
C THR A 28 0.17 22.64 10.91
N THR A 29 0.65 21.45 10.54
CA THR A 29 0.22 20.20 11.18
C THR A 29 0.74 20.21 12.61
N THR A 30 -0.16 20.33 13.57
CA THR A 30 0.14 20.27 15.00
C THR A 30 0.89 18.97 15.33
N PHE A 31 1.78 18.96 16.32
CA PHE A 31 2.51 17.77 16.76
C PHE A 31 1.59 16.54 16.98
N ALA A 32 0.37 16.77 17.50
CA ALA A 32 -0.65 15.75 17.66
C ALA A 32 -1.17 15.16 16.33
N ALA A 33 -1.26 15.96 15.27
CA ALA A 33 -1.63 15.50 13.93
C ALA A 33 -0.52 14.65 13.31
N THR A 34 0.75 15.07 13.46
CA THR A 34 1.91 14.30 13.00
C THR A 34 2.05 12.98 13.76
N ALA A 35 1.85 12.98 15.08
CA ALA A 35 1.85 11.77 15.89
C ALA A 35 0.70 10.83 15.53
N GLY A 36 -0.51 11.36 15.27
CA GLY A 36 -1.65 10.56 14.81
C GLY A 36 -1.41 9.90 13.45
N LEU A 37 -0.79 10.62 12.52
CA LEU A 37 -0.40 10.08 11.21
C LEU A 37 0.71 9.03 11.33
N ALA A 38 1.71 9.26 12.18
CA ALA A 38 2.77 8.29 12.45
C ALA A 38 2.19 7.00 13.05
N MET A 39 1.31 7.10 14.06
CA MET A 39 0.65 5.93 14.65
C MET A 39 -0.21 5.17 13.63
N ALA A 40 -0.95 5.87 12.77
CA ALA A 40 -1.72 5.23 11.71
C ALA A 40 -0.81 4.50 10.69
N ALA A 41 0.27 5.15 10.26
CA ALA A 41 1.24 4.55 9.33
C ALA A 41 1.92 3.32 9.94
N THR A 42 2.37 3.42 11.19
CA THR A 42 2.95 2.31 11.95
C THR A 42 1.94 1.16 12.09
N GLY A 43 0.69 1.45 12.47
CA GLY A 43 -0.35 0.43 12.58
C GLY A 43 -0.66 -0.29 11.27
N VAL A 44 -0.68 0.44 10.15
CA VAL A 44 -0.86 -0.15 8.82
C VAL A 44 0.33 -1.04 8.44
N VAL A 45 1.56 -0.55 8.62
CA VAL A 45 2.78 -1.30 8.27
C VAL A 45 2.95 -2.55 9.12
N PHE A 46 2.75 -2.45 10.44
CA PHE A 46 2.83 -3.62 11.32
C PHE A 46 1.66 -4.59 11.13
N GLY A 47 0.48 -4.10 10.75
CA GLY A 47 -0.64 -4.97 10.38
C GLY A 47 -0.34 -5.82 9.14
N ASP A 48 0.28 -5.22 8.12
CA ASP A 48 0.66 -5.91 6.88
C ASP A 48 1.79 -6.94 7.13
N ILE A 49 2.84 -6.54 7.85
CA ILE A 49 3.99 -7.41 8.15
C ILE A 49 3.59 -8.54 9.12
N GLY A 50 2.72 -8.28 10.10
CA GLY A 50 2.39 -9.22 11.16
C GLY A 50 1.39 -10.32 10.77
N THR A 51 0.54 -10.07 9.77
CA THR A 51 -0.48 -11.05 9.34
C THR A 51 0.10 -12.18 8.50
N SER A 52 1.14 -11.89 7.70
CA SER A 52 1.76 -12.88 6.81
C SER A 52 2.38 -14.08 7.55
N PRO A 53 3.16 -13.90 8.64
CA PRO A 53 3.65 -15.02 9.46
C PRO A 53 2.54 -15.84 10.12
N LEU A 54 1.43 -15.22 10.53
CA LEU A 54 0.31 -15.91 11.16
C LEU A 54 -0.41 -16.85 10.18
N TYR A 55 -0.61 -16.40 8.94
CA TYR A 55 -1.12 -17.28 7.87
C TYR A 55 -0.14 -18.42 7.59
N ALA A 56 1.16 -18.12 7.46
CA ALA A 56 2.18 -19.13 7.18
C ALA A 56 2.25 -20.18 8.29
N LEU A 57 2.17 -19.76 9.55
CA LEU A 57 2.10 -20.64 10.72
C LEU A 57 0.87 -21.55 10.66
N LYS A 58 -0.31 -21.00 10.38
CA LYS A 58 -1.56 -21.78 10.24
C LYS A 58 -1.45 -22.82 9.12
N ALA A 59 -0.95 -22.41 7.95
CA ALA A 59 -0.82 -23.29 6.79
C ALA A 59 0.21 -24.42 6.99
N THR A 60 1.34 -24.10 7.62
CA THR A 60 2.39 -25.10 7.89
C THR A 60 1.98 -26.06 9.01
N LEU A 61 1.36 -25.59 10.09
CA LEU A 61 0.85 -26.47 11.16
C LEU A 61 -0.28 -27.39 10.70
N ALA A 62 -1.07 -26.98 9.71
CA ALA A 62 -2.07 -27.85 9.10
C ALA A 62 -1.45 -29.09 8.43
N VAL A 63 -0.19 -29.00 8.00
CA VAL A 63 0.56 -30.10 7.34
C VAL A 63 1.50 -30.80 8.32
N SER A 64 2.21 -30.05 9.16
CA SER A 64 3.23 -30.56 10.09
C SER A 64 2.66 -31.13 11.39
N GLY A 65 1.38 -30.89 11.67
CA GLY A 65 0.71 -31.31 12.91
C GLY A 65 0.98 -30.38 14.09
N SER A 66 0.32 -30.66 15.21
CA SER A 66 0.33 -29.82 16.42
C SER A 66 1.31 -30.30 17.51
N GLY A 67 2.26 -31.16 17.15
CA GLY A 67 3.28 -31.64 18.10
C GLY A 67 4.23 -30.53 18.52
N ARG A 68 4.69 -30.54 19.78
CA ARG A 68 5.59 -29.51 20.33
C ARG A 68 6.81 -29.25 19.43
N GLU A 69 7.45 -30.31 18.95
CA GLU A 69 8.61 -30.21 18.06
C GLU A 69 8.27 -29.56 16.70
N ALA A 70 7.10 -29.87 16.14
CA ALA A 70 6.62 -29.27 14.89
C ALA A 70 6.35 -27.78 15.07
N VAL A 71 5.70 -27.39 16.16
CA VAL A 71 5.42 -25.98 16.49
C VAL A 71 6.72 -25.20 16.67
N LEU A 72 7.66 -25.72 17.46
CA LEU A 72 8.95 -25.06 17.69
C LEU A 72 9.78 -24.98 16.41
N GLY A 73 9.77 -26.02 15.59
CA GLY A 73 10.44 -26.03 14.28
C GLY A 73 9.88 -24.97 13.33
N VAL A 74 8.55 -24.89 13.20
CA VAL A 74 7.88 -23.91 12.34
C VAL A 74 8.11 -22.49 12.84
N VAL A 75 7.96 -22.23 14.14
CA VAL A 75 8.19 -20.89 14.72
C VAL A 75 9.65 -20.46 14.52
N SER A 76 10.60 -21.37 14.72
CA SER A 76 12.03 -21.11 14.47
C SER A 76 12.30 -20.80 12.99
N LEU A 77 11.70 -21.56 12.06
CA LEU A 77 11.81 -21.30 10.62
C LEU A 77 11.27 -19.93 10.24
N ILE A 78 10.09 -19.56 10.76
CA ILE A 78 9.48 -18.25 10.53
C ILE A 78 10.41 -17.15 11.07
N PHE A 79 10.92 -17.31 12.30
CA PHE A 79 11.82 -16.35 12.91
C PHE A 79 13.08 -16.12 12.06
N TRP A 80 13.78 -17.19 11.68
CA TRP A 80 15.00 -17.09 10.87
C TRP A 80 14.72 -16.58 9.45
N ALA A 81 13.61 -16.99 8.84
CA ALA A 81 13.22 -16.50 7.53
C ALA A 81 12.94 -14.99 7.55
N LEU A 82 12.17 -14.50 8.54
CA LEU A 82 11.92 -13.07 8.70
C LEU A 82 13.21 -12.30 8.96
N MET A 83 14.08 -12.84 9.82
CA MET A 83 15.35 -12.17 10.14
C MET A 83 16.23 -12.04 8.89
N LEU A 84 16.39 -13.13 8.12
CA LEU A 84 17.18 -13.12 6.88
C LEU A 84 16.55 -12.27 5.77
N VAL A 85 15.22 -12.32 5.60
CA VAL A 85 14.54 -11.50 4.59
C VAL A 85 14.67 -10.02 4.91
N VAL A 86 14.42 -9.61 6.16
CA VAL A 86 14.54 -8.20 6.55
C VAL A 86 15.98 -7.72 6.44
N THR A 87 16.96 -8.47 6.94
CA THR A 87 18.37 -8.05 6.89
C THR A 87 18.95 -8.12 5.48
N VAL A 88 18.92 -9.29 4.85
CA VAL A 88 19.60 -9.50 3.58
C VAL A 88 18.82 -8.90 2.41
N LYS A 89 17.52 -9.21 2.28
CA LYS A 89 16.73 -8.71 1.13
C LYS A 89 16.46 -7.21 1.28
N TYR A 90 15.91 -6.79 2.40
CA TYR A 90 15.45 -5.40 2.54
C TYR A 90 16.58 -4.43 2.88
N LEU A 91 17.37 -4.67 3.93
CA LEU A 91 18.41 -3.71 4.33
C LEU A 91 19.61 -3.67 3.37
N LEU A 92 20.07 -4.81 2.84
CA LEU A 92 21.25 -4.82 1.97
C LEU A 92 20.94 -4.52 0.50
N PHE A 93 19.78 -4.94 -0.02
CA PHE A 93 19.46 -4.81 -1.44
C PHE A 93 18.45 -3.70 -1.70
N VAL A 94 17.25 -3.78 -1.12
CA VAL A 94 16.15 -2.83 -1.42
C VAL A 94 16.50 -1.42 -0.96
N MET A 95 17.06 -1.25 0.24
CA MET A 95 17.46 0.07 0.76
C MET A 95 18.69 0.65 0.05
N ARG A 96 19.45 -0.16 -0.72
CA ARG A 96 20.56 0.31 -1.57
C ARG A 96 20.15 0.59 -3.01
N ALA A 97 18.99 0.09 -3.44
CA ALA A 97 18.43 0.30 -4.76
C ALA A 97 17.44 1.47 -4.72
N ASP A 98 17.86 2.59 -4.14
CA ASP A 98 17.09 3.82 -4.08
C ASP A 98 17.41 4.73 -5.27
N ASN A 99 16.39 5.39 -5.80
CA ASN A 99 16.57 6.46 -6.78
C ASN A 99 16.01 7.75 -6.17
N HIS A 100 16.88 8.55 -5.54
CA HIS A 100 16.54 9.86 -4.97
C HIS A 100 15.33 9.84 -4.00
N GLY A 101 15.17 8.75 -3.23
CA GLY A 101 14.08 8.61 -2.25
C GLY A 101 12.75 8.08 -2.81
N GLU A 102 12.59 7.93 -4.13
CA GLU A 102 11.47 7.21 -4.74
C GLU A 102 11.86 5.74 -4.96
N GLY A 103 11.62 4.91 -3.94
CA GLY A 103 11.88 3.48 -4.00
C GLY A 103 10.74 2.70 -4.69
N GLY A 104 11.10 1.63 -5.40
CA GLY A 104 10.17 0.57 -5.80
C GLY A 104 9.85 0.47 -7.29
N ILE A 105 9.11 -0.58 -7.63
CA ILE A 105 8.72 -0.93 -9.00
C ILE A 105 7.85 0.16 -9.66
N LEU A 106 7.07 0.90 -8.88
CA LEU A 106 6.24 2.01 -9.38
C LEU A 106 7.06 3.24 -9.76
N ALA A 107 8.15 3.52 -9.03
CA ALA A 107 9.10 4.57 -9.41
C ALA A 107 9.83 4.21 -10.71
N LEU A 108 10.22 2.94 -10.88
CA LEU A 108 10.80 2.43 -12.12
C LEU A 108 9.83 2.51 -13.32
N LEU A 109 8.53 2.32 -13.09
CA LEU A 109 7.49 2.51 -14.12
C LEU A 109 7.28 4.00 -14.47
N ALA A 110 7.37 4.89 -13.49
CA ALA A 110 7.19 6.34 -13.68
C ALA A 110 8.38 7.00 -14.38
N LEU A 111 9.60 6.53 -14.12
CA LEU A 111 10.85 7.04 -14.70
C LEU A 111 11.16 6.48 -16.09
N LEU A 112 10.29 5.65 -16.63
CA LEU A 112 10.51 4.91 -17.86
C LEU A 112 10.55 5.89 -19.06
N PRO A 113 11.72 6.08 -19.71
CA PRO A 113 11.84 7.06 -20.79
C PRO A 113 10.91 6.71 -21.96
N GLU A 114 10.37 7.71 -22.67
CA GLU A 114 9.50 7.47 -23.83
C GLU A 114 10.15 6.56 -24.89
N ARG A 115 11.48 6.64 -25.03
CA ARG A 115 12.28 5.79 -25.93
C ARG A 115 12.29 4.32 -25.55
N VAL A 116 12.11 4.02 -24.26
CA VAL A 116 11.99 2.65 -23.75
C VAL A 116 10.56 2.19 -23.94
N ARG A 117 9.55 3.04 -23.68
CA ARG A 117 8.12 2.76 -23.94
C ARG A 117 7.79 2.47 -25.41
N ALA A 118 8.48 3.14 -26.34
CA ALA A 118 8.34 2.93 -27.78
C ALA A 118 9.23 1.80 -28.33
N ALA A 119 9.96 1.07 -27.47
CA ALA A 119 10.85 0.02 -27.93
C ALA A 119 10.06 -1.23 -28.33
N THR A 120 10.12 -1.61 -29.61
CA THR A 120 9.45 -2.80 -30.16
C THR A 120 10.33 -4.05 -30.16
N GLY A 121 11.60 -3.95 -29.74
CA GLY A 121 12.54 -5.08 -29.70
C GLY A 121 13.86 -4.81 -28.96
N GLY A 122 14.59 -5.88 -28.66
CA GLY A 122 15.91 -5.84 -28.01
C GLY A 122 15.87 -5.64 -26.48
N ARG A 123 17.02 -5.27 -25.89
CA ARG A 123 17.21 -5.16 -24.43
C ARG A 123 16.24 -4.18 -23.76
N ARG A 124 15.82 -3.12 -24.45
CA ARG A 124 14.86 -2.13 -23.93
C ARG A 124 13.45 -2.69 -23.81
N PHE A 125 13.01 -3.50 -24.77
CA PHE A 125 11.73 -4.20 -24.71
C PHE A 125 11.72 -5.28 -23.61
N ALA A 126 12.84 -5.99 -23.43
CA ALA A 126 12.98 -6.93 -22.31
C ALA A 126 12.87 -6.23 -20.94
N LEU A 127 13.47 -5.04 -20.79
CA LEU A 127 13.35 -4.22 -19.58
C LEU A 127 11.92 -3.72 -19.35
N LEU A 128 11.21 -3.31 -20.41
CA LEU A 128 9.78 -2.97 -20.32
C LEU A 128 8.95 -4.13 -19.79
N LEU A 129 9.13 -5.32 -20.38
CA LEU A 129 8.39 -6.52 -19.96
C LEU A 129 8.70 -6.86 -18.50
N LEU A 130 9.97 -6.78 -18.09
CA LEU A 130 10.36 -7.04 -16.71
C LEU A 130 9.68 -6.09 -15.72
N ILE A 131 9.63 -4.79 -16.04
CA ILE A 131 8.97 -3.77 -15.19
C ILE A 131 7.45 -3.98 -15.18
N LEU A 132 6.85 -4.29 -16.32
CA LEU A 132 5.41 -4.54 -16.41
C LEU A 132 4.99 -5.79 -15.64
N ILE A 133 5.76 -6.87 -15.75
CA ILE A 133 5.57 -8.10 -14.97
C ILE A 133 5.73 -7.79 -13.48
N GLY A 134 6.79 -7.08 -13.09
CA GLY A 134 7.00 -6.67 -11.69
C GLY A 134 5.85 -5.83 -11.15
N THR A 135 5.34 -4.90 -11.96
CA THR A 135 4.19 -4.05 -11.59
C THR A 135 2.92 -4.89 -11.42
N ALA A 136 2.65 -5.80 -12.37
CA ALA A 136 1.50 -6.70 -12.29
C ALA A 136 1.55 -7.61 -11.06
N LEU A 137 2.74 -8.16 -10.73
CA LEU A 137 2.95 -8.95 -9.53
C LEU A 137 2.71 -8.13 -8.25
N LEU A 138 3.16 -6.88 -8.21
CA LEU A 138 2.92 -5.98 -7.09
C LEU A 138 1.42 -5.67 -6.90
N PHE A 139 0.69 -5.42 -8.00
CA PHE A 139 -0.77 -5.25 -7.94
C PHE A 139 -1.48 -6.53 -7.49
N GLY A 140 -1.01 -7.69 -7.95
CA GLY A 140 -1.52 -8.99 -7.51
C GLY A 140 -1.33 -9.20 -6.01
N ASP A 141 -0.13 -8.93 -5.49
CA ASP A 141 0.19 -9.04 -4.07
C ASP A 141 -0.67 -8.10 -3.19
N GLY A 142 -0.87 -6.86 -3.67
CA GLY A 142 -1.74 -5.88 -3.02
C GLY A 142 -3.22 -6.29 -2.99
N ALA A 143 -3.68 -7.11 -3.94
CA ALA A 143 -5.04 -7.65 -3.96
C ALA A 143 -5.17 -8.95 -3.14
N LEU A 144 -4.12 -9.77 -3.10
CA LEU A 144 -4.10 -11.05 -2.39
C LEU A 144 -4.09 -10.88 -0.87
N THR A 145 -3.32 -9.90 -0.36
CA THR A 145 -3.10 -9.75 1.08
C THR A 145 -4.38 -9.48 1.88
N PRO A 146 -5.28 -8.54 1.48
CA PRO A 146 -6.56 -8.36 2.16
C PRO A 146 -7.44 -9.61 2.10
N ALA A 147 -7.42 -10.33 0.98
CA ALA A 147 -8.25 -11.52 0.80
C ALA A 147 -7.80 -12.67 1.71
N ILE A 148 -6.49 -12.98 1.73
CA ILE A 148 -5.94 -14.08 2.54
C ILE A 148 -6.02 -13.76 4.03
N SER A 149 -5.77 -12.50 4.42
CA SER A 149 -5.80 -12.09 5.82
C SER A 149 -7.21 -12.19 6.42
N VAL A 150 -8.24 -11.69 5.70
CA VAL A 150 -9.65 -11.81 6.15
C VAL A 150 -10.13 -13.25 6.12
N LEU A 151 -9.77 -14.04 5.09
CA LEU A 151 -10.12 -15.45 5.04
C LEU A 151 -9.51 -16.22 6.22
N SER A 152 -8.23 -15.98 6.52
CA SER A 152 -7.56 -16.63 7.65
C SER A 152 -8.20 -16.27 8.99
N ALA A 153 -8.65 -15.02 9.14
CA ALA A 153 -9.36 -14.58 10.35
C ALA A 153 -10.73 -15.25 10.50
N THR A 154 -11.51 -15.35 9.41
CA THR A 154 -12.84 -16.01 9.45
C THR A 154 -12.73 -17.52 9.63
N GLU A 155 -11.71 -18.17 9.03
CA GLU A 155 -11.40 -19.57 9.29
C GLU A 155 -10.94 -19.81 10.73
N GLY A 156 -10.31 -18.82 11.38
CA GLY A 156 -9.98 -18.86 12.80
C GLY A 156 -11.22 -18.99 13.69
N LEU A 157 -12.36 -18.40 13.31
CA LEU A 157 -13.63 -18.57 14.03
C LEU A 157 -14.14 -20.02 13.98
N ALA A 158 -13.77 -20.80 12.96
CA ALA A 158 -14.16 -22.20 12.85
C ALA A 158 -13.59 -23.08 13.97
N ILE A 159 -12.53 -22.62 14.66
CA ILE A 159 -11.95 -23.27 15.84
C ILE A 159 -12.92 -23.19 17.03
N VAL A 160 -13.71 -22.12 17.11
CA VAL A 160 -14.69 -21.88 18.18
C VAL A 160 -16.03 -22.53 17.85
N ASN A 161 -16.44 -22.52 16.57
CA ASN A 161 -17.69 -23.15 16.12
C ASN A 161 -17.53 -23.75 14.70
N PRO A 162 -17.67 -25.08 14.54
CA PRO A 162 -17.54 -25.75 13.23
C PRO A 162 -18.53 -25.29 12.16
N ASP A 163 -19.74 -24.85 12.54
CA ASP A 163 -20.76 -24.39 11.59
C ASP A 163 -20.37 -23.06 10.93
N LEU A 164 -19.58 -22.23 11.63
CA LEU A 164 -18.99 -21.01 11.08
C LEU A 164 -17.94 -21.30 10.00
N GLY A 165 -17.36 -22.51 9.98
CA GLY A 165 -16.40 -22.93 8.94
C GLY A 165 -17.02 -23.03 7.55
N ARG A 166 -18.27 -23.49 7.44
CA ARG A 166 -19.01 -23.53 6.16
C ARG A 166 -19.39 -22.13 5.67
N ALA A 167 -19.54 -21.19 6.60
CA ALA A 167 -19.85 -19.79 6.32
C ALA A 167 -18.59 -18.93 6.13
N ALA A 168 -17.37 -19.44 6.32
CA ALA A 168 -16.14 -18.63 6.31
C ALA A 168 -15.89 -17.91 4.98
N VAL A 169 -16.04 -18.63 3.85
CA VAL A 169 -15.87 -18.05 2.50
C VAL A 169 -16.92 -16.96 2.21
N PRO A 170 -18.25 -17.21 2.31
CA PRO A 170 -19.23 -16.17 2.05
C PRO A 170 -19.12 -14.99 3.04
N LEU A 171 -18.78 -15.26 4.30
CA LEU A 171 -18.54 -14.22 5.30
C LEU A 171 -17.34 -13.34 4.91
N THR A 172 -16.25 -13.94 4.43
CA THR A 172 -15.07 -13.21 3.93
C THR A 172 -15.45 -12.28 2.78
N VAL A 173 -16.23 -12.78 1.81
CA VAL A 173 -16.70 -11.96 0.67
C VAL A 173 -17.53 -10.78 1.16
N VAL A 174 -18.45 -10.99 2.11
CA VAL A 174 -19.27 -9.92 2.70
C VAL A 174 -18.41 -8.90 3.44
N ILE A 175 -17.46 -9.36 4.26
CA ILE A 175 -16.54 -8.47 5.00
C ILE A 175 -15.73 -7.62 4.01
N LEU A 176 -15.13 -8.23 2.98
CA LEU A 176 -14.38 -7.51 1.95
C LEU A 176 -15.27 -6.51 1.21
N ALA A 177 -16.46 -6.92 0.78
CA ALA A 177 -17.39 -6.03 0.09
C ALA A 177 -17.75 -4.80 0.93
N VAL A 178 -18.03 -4.99 2.23
CA VAL A 178 -18.30 -3.89 3.17
C VAL A 178 -17.06 -3.02 3.36
N LEU A 179 -15.88 -3.61 3.61
CA LEU A 179 -14.64 -2.88 3.81
C LEU A 179 -14.30 -2.02 2.58
N PHE A 180 -14.36 -2.58 1.37
CA PHE A 180 -14.10 -1.85 0.13
C PHE A 180 -15.18 -0.79 -0.16
N ALA A 181 -16.45 -1.06 0.18
CA ALA A 181 -17.53 -0.08 0.05
C ALA A 181 -17.39 1.10 1.03
N VAL A 182 -16.77 0.89 2.19
CA VAL A 182 -16.45 1.98 3.14
C VAL A 182 -15.17 2.71 2.71
N GLN A 183 -14.15 1.98 2.23
CA GLN A 183 -12.91 2.56 1.71
C GLN A 183 -13.13 3.50 0.53
N SER A 184 -14.10 3.22 -0.34
CA SER A 184 -14.44 4.07 -1.49
C SER A 184 -14.95 5.47 -1.11
N ARG A 185 -15.39 5.68 0.14
CA ARG A 185 -15.84 6.98 0.67
C ARG A 185 -14.71 7.84 1.26
N GLY A 186 -13.47 7.33 1.26
CA GLY A 186 -12.27 8.05 1.68
C GLY A 186 -11.51 7.34 2.79
N THR A 187 -10.20 7.19 2.59
CA THR A 187 -9.27 6.49 3.51
C THR A 187 -9.07 7.22 4.84
N HIS A 188 -9.36 8.51 4.89
CA HIS A 188 -9.20 9.35 6.08
C HIS A 188 -10.06 8.88 7.27
N GLN A 189 -11.28 8.38 7.02
CA GLN A 189 -12.18 7.93 8.09
C GLN A 189 -11.73 6.61 8.70
N ILE A 190 -11.18 5.71 7.87
CA ILE A 190 -10.67 4.41 8.32
C ILE A 190 -9.40 4.59 9.14
N GLY A 191 -8.48 5.48 8.71
CA GLY A 191 -7.25 5.76 9.44
C GLY A 191 -7.47 6.25 10.88
N ARG A 192 -8.56 7.01 11.14
CA ARG A 192 -8.92 7.46 12.49
C ARG A 192 -9.37 6.33 13.42
N VAL A 193 -9.99 5.29 12.90
CA VAL A 193 -10.45 4.12 13.69
C VAL A 193 -9.32 3.10 13.84
N PHE A 194 -8.51 2.92 12.80
CA PHE A 194 -7.44 1.93 12.77
C PHE A 194 -6.35 2.19 13.81
N GLY A 195 -5.94 3.45 14.00
CA GLY A 195 -4.90 3.82 14.97
C GLY A 195 -5.24 3.36 16.41
N PRO A 196 -6.38 3.77 16.98
CA PRO A 196 -6.79 3.34 18.32
C PRO A 196 -6.97 1.82 18.46
N VAL A 197 -7.52 1.15 17.44
CA VAL A 197 -7.70 -0.31 17.45
C VAL A 197 -6.36 -1.03 17.49
N MET A 198 -5.38 -0.57 16.70
CA MET A 198 -4.02 -1.15 16.72
C MET A 198 -3.32 -0.92 18.05
N VAL A 199 -3.47 0.26 18.67
CA VAL A 199 -2.92 0.52 20.01
C VAL A 199 -3.55 -0.42 21.04
N LEU A 200 -4.87 -0.57 21.03
CA LEU A 200 -5.56 -1.49 21.92
C LEU A 200 -5.08 -2.93 21.73
N TRP A 201 -4.92 -3.35 20.47
CA TRP A 201 -4.42 -4.68 20.12
C TRP A 201 -2.99 -4.90 20.64
N PHE A 202 -2.07 -3.95 20.42
CA PHE A 202 -0.69 -4.03 20.92
C PHE A 202 -0.59 -3.98 22.44
N VAL A 203 -1.52 -3.33 23.14
CA VAL A 203 -1.56 -3.32 24.62
C VAL A 203 -2.10 -4.64 25.18
N MET A 204 -2.96 -5.33 24.43
CA MET A 204 -3.56 -6.60 24.84
C MET A 204 -2.63 -7.81 24.62
N LEU A 205 -1.73 -7.73 23.64
CA LEU A 205 -0.78 -8.78 23.25
C LEU A 205 0.48 -8.78 24.11
#